data_AF-A0A6N2TQK0-F1
#
_entry.id   AF-A0A6N2TQK0-F1
#
_cell.length_a   1.000
_cell.length_b   1.000
_cell.length_c   1.000
_cell.angle_alpha   90.00
_cell.angle_beta   90.00
_cell.angle_gamma   90.00
#
_symmetry.space_group_name_H-M   'P 1'
#
loop_
_entity.id
_entity.type
_entity.pdbx_description
1 polymer ?
#
loop_
_entity_poly.entity_id
_entity_poly.type
_entity_poly.pdbx_seq_one_letter_code
_entity_poly.pdbx_strand_id
1 'polypeptide(L)'
;MKGKGSRCSIRNVVTFAGAFIAWIIGSGFATGQEILQFFTSYGYNSYGVVLLNLLGFLFLGQVLLTTGYAHREEVNFNHFTFFCGKNVGRFYSWLIPVTLLMIMAVLISGAGATISEYYGINRYLGSMIMAVMVLCAYLTGFEKMVRIVSTIGPVIIAFTLMVGLTTVIRGAANLSHIRQYETVLGASRSAPNWLISSVLYISLNFLSGSTYFTALGMTARSRKEAKWGAVWGALTMILAIAIMNTAILLHSKDAASLAIPTLYLARHISNVLGAVFSVVLVLGMFSSCSTMMWTVCSRFSFSAPGRNRMAAAAVAVFAFLLGMLPFSRLINVFYPFVGYMGLIYIGCVACKGLRPLKTYKKGNRDGEISET
;
A
#
# COMPACT_ATOMS: atom_id res chain seq x y z
N MET A 1 26.50 -15.81 30.10
CA MET A 1 27.06 -14.76 29.21
C MET A 1 26.05 -13.60 29.09
N LYS A 2 26.33 -12.46 29.73
CA LYS A 2 25.45 -11.26 29.72
C LYS A 2 25.44 -10.65 28.32
N GLY A 3 24.27 -10.62 27.69
CA GLY A 3 24.08 -10.14 26.31
C GLY A 3 24.44 -8.66 26.16
N LYS A 4 25.33 -8.36 25.21
CA LYS A 4 25.58 -7.01 24.70
C LYS A 4 24.23 -6.40 24.30
N GLY A 5 23.79 -5.37 25.01
CA GLY A 5 22.63 -4.58 24.60
C GLY A 5 22.84 -4.09 23.17
N SER A 6 22.05 -4.62 22.22
CA SER A 6 22.20 -4.29 20.81
C SER A 6 22.01 -2.77 20.65
N ARG A 7 23.09 -2.04 20.36
CA ARG A 7 23.03 -0.61 20.05
C ARG A 7 22.08 -0.42 18.86
N CYS A 8 21.15 0.52 18.99
CA CYS A 8 20.27 0.92 17.90
C CYS A 8 21.14 1.49 16.77
N SER A 9 21.17 0.83 15.61
CA SER A 9 21.92 1.33 14.45
C SER A 9 21.05 2.31 13.67
N ILE A 10 21.54 3.54 13.47
CA ILE A 10 20.86 4.57 12.66
C ILE A 10 20.62 4.05 11.24
N ARG A 11 21.60 3.35 10.66
CA ARG A 11 21.47 2.74 9.32
C ARG A 11 20.30 1.75 9.25
N ASN A 12 20.11 0.95 10.29
CA ASN A 12 19.00 0.01 10.34
C ASN A 12 17.67 0.75 10.50
N VAL A 13 17.61 1.80 11.32
CA VAL A 13 16.41 2.64 11.43
C VAL A 13 15.99 3.23 10.08
N VAL A 14 16.95 3.78 9.31
CA VAL A 14 16.68 4.30 7.96
C VAL A 14 16.23 3.20 7.01
N THR A 15 16.83 2.02 7.09
CA THR A 15 16.44 0.86 6.26
C THR A 15 14.99 0.44 6.55
N PHE A 16 14.62 0.36 7.83
CA PHE A 16 13.25 0.02 8.24
C PHE A 16 12.25 1.12 7.86
N ALA A 17 12.61 2.39 8.02
CA ALA A 17 11.77 3.51 7.57
C ALA A 17 11.55 3.46 6.06
N GLY A 18 12.61 3.24 5.27
CA GLY A 18 12.51 3.08 3.81
C GLY A 18 11.65 1.87 3.41
N ALA A 19 11.83 0.73 4.07
CA ALA A 19 11.01 -0.47 3.84
C ALA A 19 9.53 -0.24 4.21
N PHE A 20 9.26 0.53 5.27
CA PHE A 20 7.90 0.92 5.66
C PHE A 20 7.26 1.79 4.59
N ILE A 21 7.97 2.82 4.13
CA ILE A 21 7.51 3.74 3.07
C ILE A 21 7.30 2.99 1.76
N ALA A 22 8.21 2.11 1.37
CA ALA A 22 8.16 1.39 0.10
C ALA A 22 6.95 0.44 -0.02
N TRP A 23 6.44 -0.06 1.10
CA TRP A 23 5.20 -0.83 1.10
C TRP A 23 3.98 0.04 0.81
N ILE A 24 3.93 1.22 1.44
CA ILE A 24 2.76 2.10 1.39
C ILE A 24 2.73 2.90 0.09
N ILE A 25 3.89 3.40 -0.36
CA ILE A 25 4.04 4.02 -1.67
C ILE A 25 4.12 2.91 -2.71
N GLY A 26 2.97 2.31 -2.98
CA GLY A 26 2.75 1.47 -4.15
C GLY A 26 2.49 2.31 -5.39
N SER A 27 2.33 1.64 -6.52
CA SER A 27 1.95 2.29 -7.78
C SER A 27 0.58 2.97 -7.70
N GLY A 28 -0.36 2.51 -6.86
CA GLY A 28 -1.63 3.20 -6.62
C GLY A 28 -1.46 4.58 -5.95
N PHE A 29 -0.66 4.70 -4.89
CA PHE A 29 -0.26 6.00 -4.33
C PHE A 29 0.44 6.87 -5.38
N ALA A 30 1.37 6.29 -6.15
CA ALA A 30 2.19 7.02 -7.11
C ALA A 30 1.38 7.63 -8.26
N THR A 31 0.20 7.09 -8.58
CA THR A 31 -0.75 7.70 -9.55
C THR A 31 -1.44 8.95 -9.00
N GLY A 32 -1.40 9.17 -7.69
CA GLY A 32 -2.17 10.21 -7.01
C GLY A 32 -3.62 9.84 -6.76
N GLN A 33 -4.11 8.71 -7.28
CA GLN A 33 -5.54 8.42 -7.26
C GLN A 33 -6.06 7.99 -5.90
N GLU A 34 -5.25 7.29 -5.11
CA GLU A 34 -5.56 7.04 -3.70
C GLU A 34 -5.66 8.35 -2.90
N ILE A 35 -4.72 9.26 -3.15
CA ILE A 35 -4.68 10.56 -2.47
C ILE A 35 -5.86 11.42 -2.86
N LEU A 36 -6.21 11.43 -4.15
CA LEU A 36 -7.38 12.14 -4.64
C LEU A 36 -8.64 11.70 -3.90
N GLN A 37 -8.89 10.40 -3.78
CA GLN A 37 -10.18 9.88 -3.30
C GLN A 37 -10.30 9.78 -1.78
N PHE A 38 -9.20 9.51 -1.08
CA PHE A 38 -9.22 9.38 0.39
C PHE A 38 -8.92 10.70 1.11
N PHE A 39 -8.21 11.63 0.46
CA PHE A 39 -7.78 12.89 1.08
C PHE A 39 -8.34 14.09 0.32
N THR A 40 -7.87 14.33 -0.90
CA THR A 40 -8.11 15.59 -1.64
C THR A 40 -9.58 15.85 -1.94
N SER A 41 -10.39 14.81 -2.15
CA SER A 41 -11.85 14.87 -2.41
C SER A 41 -12.65 15.56 -1.29
N TYR A 42 -12.03 15.76 -0.12
CA TYR A 42 -12.61 16.43 1.04
C TYR A 42 -12.20 17.91 1.16
N GLY A 43 -11.51 18.47 0.16
CA GLY A 43 -11.10 19.89 0.16
C GLY A 43 -10.18 20.20 1.34
N TYR A 44 -10.43 21.28 2.08
CA TYR A 44 -9.63 21.61 3.27
C TYR A 44 -9.74 20.58 4.40
N ASN A 45 -10.83 19.82 4.49
CA ASN A 45 -10.96 18.75 5.49
C ASN A 45 -9.96 17.60 5.25
N SER A 46 -9.33 17.53 4.07
CA SER A 46 -8.25 16.60 3.76
C SER A 46 -7.10 16.67 4.76
N TYR A 47 -6.78 17.85 5.31
CA TYR A 47 -5.72 17.98 6.32
C TYR A 47 -6.10 17.32 7.66
N GLY A 48 -7.40 17.25 7.98
CA GLY A 48 -7.90 16.43 9.09
C GLY A 48 -7.67 14.94 8.83
N VAL A 49 -7.86 14.49 7.58
CA VAL A 49 -7.56 13.12 7.16
C VAL A 49 -6.07 12.80 7.31
N VAL A 50 -5.21 13.72 6.88
CA VAL A 50 -3.73 13.61 7.04
C VAL A 50 -3.35 13.48 8.51
N LEU A 51 -3.91 14.31 9.38
CA LEU A 51 -3.62 14.29 10.82
C LEU A 51 -4.07 12.98 11.49
N LEU A 52 -5.28 12.49 11.19
CA LEU A 52 -5.75 11.21 11.75
C LEU A 52 -4.91 10.04 11.25
N ASN A 53 -4.50 10.07 9.99
CA ASN A 53 -3.58 9.08 9.43
C ASN A 53 -2.21 9.14 10.10
N LEU A 54 -1.71 10.32 10.49
CA LEU A 54 -0.47 10.44 11.25
C LEU A 54 -0.52 9.63 12.55
N LEU A 55 -1.58 9.85 13.33
CA LEU A 55 -1.77 9.17 14.61
C LEU A 55 -1.92 7.65 14.41
N GLY A 56 -2.73 7.25 13.43
CA GLY A 56 -2.94 5.84 13.09
C GLY A 56 -1.66 5.15 12.64
N PHE A 57 -0.87 5.78 11.77
CA PHE A 57 0.36 5.20 11.24
C PHE A 57 1.46 5.09 12.28
N LEU A 58 1.63 6.12 13.13
CA LEU A 58 2.58 6.09 14.24
C LEU A 58 2.26 4.95 15.21
N PHE A 59 0.97 4.76 15.53
CA PHE A 59 0.54 3.76 16.49
C PHE A 59 0.54 2.34 15.91
N LEU A 60 -0.24 2.08 14.85
CA LEU A 60 -0.41 0.73 14.29
C LEU A 60 0.89 0.22 13.65
N GLY A 61 1.66 1.09 12.99
CA GLY A 61 2.96 0.73 12.43
C GLY A 61 3.92 0.25 13.51
N GLN A 62 3.99 0.96 14.64
CA GLN A 62 4.82 0.55 15.76
C GLN A 62 4.33 -0.78 16.37
N VAL A 63 3.01 -0.96 16.54
CA VAL A 63 2.45 -2.21 17.10
C VAL A 63 2.85 -3.39 16.23
N LEU A 64 2.60 -3.34 14.92
CA LEU A 64 2.91 -4.46 14.02
C LEU A 64 4.41 -4.78 13.95
N LEU A 65 5.27 -3.77 13.76
CA LEU A 65 6.72 -3.99 13.67
C LEU A 65 7.29 -4.54 14.98
N THR A 66 6.84 -4.01 16.13
CA THR A 66 7.33 -4.50 17.43
C THR A 66 6.73 -5.85 17.82
N THR A 67 5.51 -6.19 17.38
CA THR A 67 4.95 -7.53 17.52
C THR A 67 5.72 -8.54 16.67
N GLY A 68 6.02 -8.20 15.42
CA GLY A 68 6.87 -9.03 14.55
C GLY A 68 8.22 -9.31 15.19
N TYR A 69 8.89 -8.27 15.72
CA TYR A 69 10.15 -8.44 16.45
C TYR A 69 10.00 -9.36 17.67
N ALA A 70 8.90 -9.24 18.42
CA ALA A 70 8.67 -10.03 19.63
C ALA A 70 8.47 -11.52 19.36
N HIS A 71 7.95 -11.88 18.18
CA HIS A 71 7.65 -13.27 17.79
C HIS A 71 8.60 -13.78 16.69
N ARG A 72 9.77 -13.15 16.53
CA ARG A 72 10.74 -13.50 15.47
C ARG A 72 11.34 -14.90 15.55
N GLU A 73 11.26 -15.53 16.72
CA GLU A 73 11.77 -16.89 16.97
C GLU A 73 10.68 -17.96 16.76
N GLU A 74 9.44 -17.55 16.49
CA GLU A 74 8.31 -18.46 16.29
C GLU A 74 8.13 -18.79 14.80
N VAL A 75 8.47 -20.02 14.42
CA VAL A 75 8.47 -20.50 13.02
C VAL A 75 7.08 -20.40 12.36
N ASN A 76 6.00 -20.63 13.11
CA ASN A 76 4.63 -20.68 12.59
C ASN A 76 3.76 -19.50 13.10
N PHE A 77 4.37 -18.36 13.42
CA PHE A 77 3.62 -17.22 13.91
C PHE A 77 2.63 -16.69 12.87
N ASN A 78 1.35 -16.73 13.21
CA ASN A 78 0.29 -16.13 12.41
C ASN A 78 -0.27 -14.91 13.13
N HIS A 79 0.10 -13.71 12.66
CA HIS A 79 -0.28 -12.44 13.25
C HIS A 79 -1.80 -12.21 13.24
N PHE A 80 -2.53 -12.72 12.25
CA PHE A 80 -4.00 -12.62 12.23
C PHE A 80 -4.63 -13.37 13.40
N THR A 81 -4.20 -14.61 13.64
CA THR A 81 -4.70 -15.41 14.77
C THR A 81 -4.26 -14.83 16.10
N PHE A 82 -3.06 -14.24 16.15
CA PHE A 82 -2.58 -13.53 17.32
C PHE A 82 -3.46 -12.34 17.65
N PHE A 83 -3.72 -11.42 16.73
CA PHE A 83 -4.48 -10.20 17.03
C PHE A 83 -5.98 -10.47 17.20
N CYS A 84 -6.57 -11.29 16.33
CA CYS A 84 -8.03 -11.43 16.24
C CYS A 84 -8.57 -12.75 16.83
N GLY A 85 -7.72 -13.64 17.32
CA GLY A 85 -8.11 -14.99 17.75
C GLY A 85 -8.27 -15.97 16.59
N LYS A 86 -8.55 -17.25 16.90
CA LYS A 86 -8.52 -18.35 15.93
C LYS A 86 -9.53 -18.19 14.78
N ASN A 87 -10.77 -17.84 15.08
CA ASN A 87 -11.86 -17.80 14.09
C ASN A 87 -11.67 -16.62 13.11
N VAL A 88 -11.61 -15.40 13.64
CA VAL A 88 -11.44 -14.18 12.84
C VAL A 88 -10.06 -14.15 12.16
N GLY A 89 -9.02 -14.67 12.82
CA GLY A 89 -7.68 -14.75 12.21
C GLY A 89 -7.60 -15.69 11.01
N ARG A 90 -8.36 -16.80 11.03
CA ARG A 90 -8.46 -17.71 9.88
C ARG A 90 -9.19 -17.06 8.70
N PHE A 91 -10.25 -16.29 8.96
CA PHE A 91 -10.94 -15.51 7.94
C PHE A 91 -9.96 -14.56 7.21
N TYR A 92 -9.20 -13.74 7.95
CA TYR A 92 -8.23 -12.84 7.33
C TYR A 92 -7.10 -13.56 6.58
N SER A 93 -6.68 -14.73 7.06
CA SER A 93 -5.66 -15.54 6.38
C SER A 93 -6.10 -15.95 4.97
N TRP A 94 -7.40 -16.23 4.76
CA TRP A 94 -7.99 -16.52 3.45
C TRP A 94 -8.38 -15.28 2.66
N LEU A 95 -8.66 -14.18 3.35
CA LEU A 95 -9.03 -12.91 2.72
C LEU A 95 -7.85 -12.29 1.94
N ILE A 96 -6.62 -12.39 2.45
CA ILE A 96 -5.46 -11.74 1.84
C ILE A 96 -5.23 -12.16 0.37
N PRO A 97 -5.20 -13.45 -0.01
CA PRO A 97 -5.09 -13.84 -1.42
C PRO A 97 -6.18 -13.23 -2.32
N VAL A 98 -7.41 -13.15 -1.82
CA VAL A 98 -8.52 -12.51 -2.55
C VAL A 98 -8.26 -11.02 -2.72
N THR A 99 -7.84 -10.32 -1.66
CA THR A 99 -7.47 -8.91 -1.73
C THR A 99 -6.31 -8.67 -2.72
N LEU A 100 -5.30 -9.53 -2.74
CA LEU A 100 -4.19 -9.42 -3.70
C LEU A 100 -4.67 -9.56 -5.15
N LEU A 101 -5.58 -10.49 -5.42
CA LEU A 101 -6.19 -10.65 -6.75
C LEU A 101 -6.96 -9.39 -7.19
N MET A 102 -7.67 -8.75 -6.26
CA MET A 102 -8.37 -7.49 -6.53
C MET A 102 -7.40 -6.33 -6.77
N ILE A 103 -6.32 -6.25 -5.99
CA ILE A 103 -5.28 -5.23 -6.20
C ILE A 103 -4.59 -5.45 -7.56
N MET A 104 -4.35 -6.69 -7.99
CA MET A 104 -3.83 -6.97 -9.32
C MET A 104 -4.72 -6.37 -10.43
N ALA A 105 -6.05 -6.52 -10.33
CA ALA A 105 -6.98 -5.91 -11.28
C ALA A 105 -6.89 -4.38 -11.28
N VAL A 106 -6.75 -3.76 -10.09
CA VAL A 106 -6.53 -2.31 -9.94
C VAL A 106 -5.24 -1.87 -10.64
N LEU A 107 -4.15 -2.63 -10.49
CA LEU A 107 -2.86 -2.32 -11.12
C LEU A 107 -2.89 -2.48 -12.65
N ILE A 108 -3.54 -3.54 -13.16
CA ILE A 108 -3.72 -3.75 -14.60
C ILE A 108 -4.50 -2.57 -15.20
N SER A 109 -5.60 -2.19 -14.54
CA SER A 109 -6.39 -1.03 -14.94
C SER A 109 -5.60 0.28 -14.87
N GLY A 110 -4.81 0.48 -13.81
CA GLY A 110 -3.98 1.67 -13.63
C GLY A 110 -2.92 1.81 -14.72
N ALA A 111 -2.36 0.69 -15.18
CA ALA A 111 -1.41 0.69 -16.29
C ALA A 111 -2.09 1.07 -17.61
N GLY A 112 -3.25 0.47 -17.89
CA GLY A 112 -4.06 0.84 -19.06
C GLY A 112 -4.48 2.32 -19.03
N ALA A 113 -4.85 2.85 -17.87
CA ALA A 113 -5.17 4.26 -17.69
C ALA A 113 -3.95 5.17 -17.90
N THR A 114 -2.79 4.81 -17.35
CA THR A 114 -1.52 5.54 -17.54
C THR A 114 -1.14 5.62 -19.02
N ILE A 115 -1.23 4.48 -19.72
CA ILE A 115 -0.93 4.40 -21.15
C ILE A 115 -1.93 5.24 -21.97
N SER A 116 -3.21 5.18 -21.61
CA SER A 116 -4.26 5.92 -22.30
C SER A 116 -4.16 7.42 -22.11
N GLU A 117 -3.93 7.90 -20.88
CA GLU A 117 -3.84 9.34 -20.59
C GLU A 117 -2.58 9.99 -21.19
N TYR A 118 -1.47 9.26 -21.25
CA TYR A 118 -0.22 9.81 -21.76
C TYR A 118 -0.05 9.66 -23.28
N TYR A 119 -0.32 8.46 -23.81
CA TYR A 119 -0.07 8.11 -25.21
C TYR A 119 -1.32 8.10 -26.08
N GLY A 120 -2.52 8.29 -25.51
CA GLY A 120 -3.79 8.25 -26.25
C GLY A 120 -4.20 6.85 -26.73
N ILE A 121 -3.48 5.80 -26.31
CA ILE A 121 -3.77 4.42 -26.68
C ILE A 121 -5.05 3.95 -25.96
N ASN A 122 -5.83 3.09 -26.60
CA ASN A 122 -7.03 2.52 -25.97
C ASN A 122 -6.67 1.84 -24.63
N ARG A 123 -7.36 2.27 -23.56
CA ARG A 123 -7.17 1.76 -22.20
C ARG A 123 -7.28 0.23 -22.08
N TYR A 124 -8.23 -0.39 -22.79
CA TYR A 124 -8.40 -1.84 -22.76
C TYR A 124 -7.21 -2.58 -23.37
N LEU A 125 -6.63 -2.02 -24.45
CA LEU A 125 -5.42 -2.55 -25.05
C LEU A 125 -4.22 -2.42 -24.10
N GLY A 126 -4.07 -1.26 -23.45
CA GLY A 126 -3.03 -1.05 -22.44
C GLY A 126 -3.14 -2.03 -21.26
N SER A 127 -4.36 -2.25 -20.73
CA SER A 127 -4.63 -3.24 -19.69
C SER A 127 -4.33 -4.67 -20.18
N MET A 128 -4.67 -5.00 -21.43
CA MET A 128 -4.42 -6.33 -22.00
C MET A 128 -2.92 -6.60 -22.12
N ILE A 129 -2.16 -5.63 -22.63
CA ILE A 129 -0.69 -5.71 -22.73
C ILE A 129 -0.09 -5.94 -21.34
N MET A 130 -0.54 -5.19 -20.33
CA MET A 130 -0.08 -5.39 -18.94
C MET A 130 -0.38 -6.80 -18.43
N ALA A 131 -1.60 -7.30 -18.61
CA ALA A 131 -1.98 -8.64 -18.17
C ALA A 131 -1.16 -9.74 -18.85
N VAL A 132 -0.93 -9.62 -20.16
CA VAL A 132 -0.09 -10.56 -20.93
C VAL A 132 1.35 -10.51 -20.45
N MET A 133 1.92 -9.32 -20.24
CA MET A 133 3.28 -9.18 -19.71
C MET A 133 3.42 -9.87 -18.35
N VAL A 134 2.48 -9.65 -17.43
CA VAL A 134 2.49 -10.27 -16.09
C VAL A 134 2.40 -11.79 -16.18
N LEU A 135 1.55 -12.32 -17.06
CA LEU A 135 1.44 -13.76 -17.29
C LEU A 135 2.75 -14.33 -17.86
N CYS A 136 3.33 -13.69 -18.88
CA CYS A 136 4.60 -14.11 -19.47
C CYS A 136 5.72 -14.13 -18.42
N ALA A 137 5.82 -13.06 -17.61
CA ALA A 137 6.83 -12.96 -16.54
C ALA A 137 6.74 -14.12 -15.54
N TYR A 138 5.51 -14.51 -15.16
CA TYR A 138 5.28 -15.67 -14.31
C TYR A 138 5.74 -16.98 -14.97
N LEU A 139 5.41 -17.17 -16.25
CA LEU A 139 5.73 -18.39 -17.00
C LEU A 139 7.24 -18.55 -17.29
N THR A 140 7.98 -17.46 -17.45
CA THR A 140 9.42 -17.48 -17.80
C THR A 140 10.36 -17.69 -16.61
N GLY A 141 9.85 -17.74 -15.38
CA GLY A 141 10.68 -17.88 -14.18
C GLY A 141 10.87 -16.56 -13.44
N PHE A 142 10.02 -16.38 -12.42
CA PHE A 142 9.80 -15.18 -11.62
C PHE A 142 11.04 -14.57 -10.94
N GLU A 143 12.01 -15.38 -10.52
CA GLU A 143 13.08 -14.94 -9.61
C GLU A 143 14.05 -13.93 -10.22
N LYS A 144 14.31 -14.01 -11.54
CA LYS A 144 15.22 -13.08 -12.21
C LYS A 144 14.56 -11.72 -12.50
N MET A 145 13.29 -11.72 -12.88
CA MET A 145 12.57 -10.48 -13.18
C MET A 145 12.30 -9.64 -11.92
N VAL A 146 11.87 -10.26 -10.83
CA VAL A 146 11.51 -9.53 -9.60
C VAL A 146 12.68 -8.74 -9.03
N ARG A 147 13.91 -9.27 -9.11
CA ARG A 147 15.09 -8.55 -8.61
C ARG A 147 15.35 -7.27 -9.41
N ILE A 148 15.21 -7.32 -10.74
CA ILE A 148 15.41 -6.15 -11.60
C ILE A 148 14.30 -5.12 -11.36
N VAL A 149 13.05 -5.57 -11.29
CA VAL A 149 11.90 -4.67 -11.20
C VAL A 149 11.66 -4.16 -9.76
N SER A 150 12.23 -4.81 -8.74
CA SER A 150 12.20 -4.34 -7.33
C SER A 150 13.04 -3.08 -7.08
N THR A 151 13.95 -2.72 -8.00
CA THR A 151 14.72 -1.47 -7.91
C THR A 151 13.91 -0.23 -8.32
N ILE A 152 12.74 -0.42 -8.93
CA ILE A 152 11.91 0.67 -9.46
C ILE A 152 11.11 1.38 -8.35
N GLY A 153 10.77 0.68 -7.27
CA GLY A 153 10.00 1.24 -6.14
C GLY A 153 10.61 2.54 -5.57
N PRO A 154 11.89 2.55 -5.16
CA PRO A 154 12.57 3.77 -4.71
C PRO A 154 12.55 4.91 -5.75
N VAL A 155 12.68 4.60 -7.04
CA VAL A 155 12.64 5.59 -8.12
C VAL A 155 11.25 6.21 -8.21
N ILE A 156 10.18 5.42 -8.14
CA ILE A 156 8.79 5.89 -8.14
C ILE A 156 8.55 6.84 -6.96
N ILE A 157 9.03 6.48 -5.76
CA ILE A 157 8.89 7.31 -4.54
C ILE A 157 9.57 8.66 -4.74
N ALA A 158 10.84 8.65 -5.13
CA ALA A 158 11.63 9.86 -5.33
C ALA A 158 10.98 10.77 -6.38
N PHE A 159 10.53 10.18 -7.49
CA PHE A 159 9.90 10.91 -8.58
C PHE A 159 8.55 11.53 -8.18
N THR A 160 7.71 10.75 -7.49
CA THR A 160 6.40 11.19 -7.01
C THR A 160 6.54 12.36 -6.03
N LEU A 161 7.51 12.27 -5.10
CA LEU A 161 7.82 13.34 -4.16
C LEU A 161 8.36 14.60 -4.85
N MET A 162 9.25 14.43 -5.83
CA MET A 162 9.82 15.54 -6.60
C MET A 162 8.74 16.31 -7.36
N VAL A 163 7.82 15.60 -8.03
CA VAL A 163 6.68 16.18 -8.75
C VAL A 163 5.76 16.91 -7.79
N GLY A 164 5.38 16.27 -6.67
CA GLY A 164 4.53 16.89 -5.66
C GLY A 164 5.15 18.17 -5.08
N LEU A 165 6.41 18.12 -4.66
CA LEU A 165 7.09 19.26 -4.03
C LEU A 165 7.26 20.42 -5.01
N THR A 166 7.67 20.14 -6.25
CA THR A 166 7.83 21.17 -7.30
C THR A 166 6.51 21.85 -7.61
N THR A 167 5.43 21.07 -7.68
CA THR A 167 4.06 21.58 -7.90
C THR A 167 3.63 22.51 -6.77
N VAL A 168 3.88 22.11 -5.51
CA VAL A 168 3.54 22.93 -4.33
C VAL A 168 4.34 24.24 -4.31
N ILE A 169 5.64 24.19 -4.59
CA ILE A 169 6.50 25.39 -4.62
C ILE A 169 6.04 26.38 -5.70
N ARG A 170 5.68 25.88 -6.90
CA ARG A 170 5.22 26.73 -8.02
C ARG A 170 3.80 27.26 -7.84
N GLY A 171 2.94 26.56 -7.09
CA GLY A 171 1.52 26.87 -6.94
C GLY A 171 1.14 27.58 -5.63
N ALA A 172 2.11 27.95 -4.77
CA ALA A 172 1.87 28.46 -3.42
C ALA A 172 0.94 29.69 -3.33
N ALA A 173 0.78 30.46 -4.41
CA ALA A 173 -0.08 31.65 -4.47
C ALA A 173 -1.58 31.36 -4.71
N ASN A 174 -1.98 30.12 -5.06
CA ASN A 174 -3.32 29.80 -5.57
C ASN A 174 -4.24 29.03 -4.59
N LEU A 175 -3.88 28.90 -3.30
CA LEU A 175 -4.70 28.15 -2.33
C LEU A 175 -6.08 28.76 -2.05
N SER A 176 -6.36 30.00 -2.46
CA SER A 176 -7.62 30.72 -2.21
C SER A 176 -8.82 30.18 -3.00
N HIS A 177 -8.60 29.41 -4.07
CA HIS A 177 -9.67 28.96 -4.99
C HIS A 177 -10.22 27.55 -4.71
N ILE A 178 -9.73 26.84 -3.70
CA ILE A 178 -10.07 25.43 -3.45
C ILE A 178 -11.58 25.23 -3.20
N ARG A 179 -12.26 26.18 -2.54
CA ARG A 179 -13.71 26.09 -2.27
C ARG A 179 -14.57 26.01 -3.54
N GLN A 180 -14.07 26.54 -4.65
CA GLN A 180 -14.81 26.56 -5.92
C GLN A 180 -14.92 25.17 -6.57
N TYR A 181 -14.09 24.20 -6.14
CA TYR A 181 -14.02 22.86 -6.74
C TYR A 181 -14.56 21.76 -5.82
N GLU A 182 -15.21 22.10 -4.70
CA GLU A 182 -15.72 21.11 -3.74
C GLU A 182 -16.73 20.13 -4.36
N THR A 183 -17.57 20.58 -5.29
CA THR A 183 -18.56 19.72 -5.97
C THR A 183 -17.88 18.69 -6.88
N VAL A 184 -16.84 19.10 -7.63
CA VAL A 184 -16.08 18.20 -8.51
C VAL A 184 -15.28 17.19 -7.69
N LEU A 185 -14.61 17.66 -6.64
CA LEU A 185 -13.89 16.82 -5.68
C LEU A 185 -14.84 15.84 -4.97
N GLY A 186 -16.07 16.25 -4.71
CA GLY A 186 -17.11 15.45 -4.06
C GLY A 186 -17.46 14.17 -4.82
N ALA A 187 -17.41 14.18 -6.15
CA ALA A 187 -17.70 13.02 -6.99
C ALA A 187 -16.68 11.88 -6.83
N SER A 188 -15.47 12.19 -6.36
CA SER A 188 -14.37 11.24 -6.20
C SER A 188 -14.22 10.72 -4.75
N ARG A 189 -15.11 11.11 -3.83
CA ARG A 189 -15.02 10.71 -2.41
C ARG A 189 -15.10 9.20 -2.22
N SER A 190 -14.17 8.65 -1.44
CA SER A 190 -14.15 7.22 -1.07
C SER A 190 -15.14 6.87 0.05
N ALA A 191 -15.62 7.86 0.81
CA ALA A 191 -16.54 7.68 1.93
C ALA A 191 -17.48 8.90 2.14
N PRO A 192 -18.60 8.74 2.88
CA PRO A 192 -19.55 9.83 3.11
C PRO A 192 -18.96 11.05 3.83
N ASN A 193 -18.00 10.84 4.72
CA ASN A 193 -17.32 11.92 5.44
C ASN A 193 -15.82 11.66 5.58
N TRP A 194 -15.07 12.72 5.84
CA TRP A 194 -13.60 12.69 5.89
C TRP A 194 -13.07 11.85 7.06
N LEU A 195 -13.79 11.77 8.20
CA LEU A 195 -13.39 10.92 9.33
C LEU A 195 -13.42 9.43 8.94
N ILE A 196 -14.51 8.98 8.32
CA ILE A 196 -14.64 7.61 7.83
C ILE A 196 -13.56 7.32 6.80
N SER A 197 -13.33 8.23 5.84
CA SER A 197 -12.24 8.08 4.87
C SER A 197 -10.88 7.87 5.54
N SER A 198 -10.61 8.64 6.59
CA SER A 198 -9.36 8.54 7.37
C SER A 198 -9.18 7.14 7.94
N VAL A 199 -10.21 6.63 8.61
CA VAL A 199 -10.19 5.30 9.24
C VAL A 199 -10.11 4.20 8.19
N LEU A 200 -10.84 4.33 7.07
CA LEU A 200 -10.79 3.36 5.98
C LEU A 200 -9.40 3.30 5.32
N TYR A 201 -8.72 4.44 5.13
CA TYR A 201 -7.38 4.45 4.56
C TYR A 201 -6.35 3.81 5.51
N ILE A 202 -6.43 4.10 6.81
CA ILE A 202 -5.62 3.42 7.84
C ILE A 202 -5.87 1.91 7.78
N SER A 203 -7.13 1.52 7.77
CA SER A 203 -7.57 0.12 7.75
C SER A 203 -7.07 -0.63 6.52
N LEU A 204 -7.25 -0.06 5.33
CA LEU A 204 -6.77 -0.58 4.06
C LEU A 204 -5.27 -0.87 4.11
N ASN A 205 -4.48 0.12 4.53
CA ASN A 205 -3.02 0.04 4.53
C ASN A 205 -2.51 -1.00 5.53
N PHE A 206 -3.05 -1.01 6.75
CA PHE A 206 -2.58 -1.91 7.80
C PHE A 206 -3.14 -3.32 7.68
N LEU A 207 -4.35 -3.52 7.16
CA LEU A 207 -4.83 -4.87 6.84
C LEU A 207 -3.97 -5.48 5.74
N SER A 208 -3.86 -4.80 4.60
CA SER A 208 -3.14 -5.30 3.42
C SER A 208 -1.64 -5.47 3.71
N GLY A 209 -1.05 -4.54 4.47
CA GLY A 209 0.36 -4.56 4.86
C GLY A 209 0.72 -5.36 6.09
N SER A 210 -0.26 -5.90 6.83
CA SER A 210 -0.03 -6.55 8.12
C SER A 210 1.03 -7.65 8.08
N THR A 211 0.96 -8.53 7.07
CA THR A 211 1.92 -9.62 6.86
C THR A 211 3.33 -9.07 6.60
N TYR A 212 3.44 -8.05 5.75
CA TYR A 212 4.71 -7.42 5.42
C TYR A 212 5.33 -6.72 6.62
N PHE A 213 4.57 -5.89 7.34
CA PHE A 213 5.05 -5.14 8.50
C PHE A 213 5.48 -6.06 9.65
N THR A 214 4.75 -7.15 9.86
CA THR A 214 5.11 -8.16 10.86
C THR A 214 6.39 -8.90 10.44
N ALA A 215 6.48 -9.36 9.19
CA ALA A 215 7.68 -10.04 8.68
C ALA A 215 8.90 -9.11 8.72
N LEU A 216 8.74 -7.85 8.33
CA LEU A 216 9.79 -6.82 8.45
C LEU A 216 10.24 -6.69 9.91
N GLY A 217 9.29 -6.60 10.85
CA GLY A 217 9.57 -6.58 12.28
C GLY A 217 10.39 -7.77 12.78
N MET A 218 10.13 -8.98 12.28
CA MET A 218 10.87 -10.20 12.65
C MET A 218 12.35 -10.11 12.28
N THR A 219 12.69 -9.38 11.20
CA THR A 219 14.09 -9.20 10.78
C THR A 219 14.86 -8.16 11.62
N ALA A 220 14.19 -7.44 12.52
CA ALA A 220 14.84 -6.39 13.30
C ALA A 220 15.82 -6.97 14.33
N ARG A 221 16.98 -6.32 14.48
CA ARG A 221 18.00 -6.76 15.46
C ARG A 221 17.64 -6.30 16.87
N SER A 222 16.94 -5.17 16.99
CA SER A 222 16.45 -4.66 18.27
C SER A 222 15.04 -4.09 18.18
N ARG A 223 14.32 -4.14 19.31
CA ARG A 223 12.99 -3.50 19.43
C ARG A 223 13.02 -2.00 19.19
N LYS A 224 14.14 -1.34 19.52
CA LYS A 224 14.33 0.11 19.30
C LYS A 224 14.42 0.42 17.80
N GLU A 225 15.12 -0.39 17.03
CA GLU A 225 15.19 -0.24 15.56
C GLU A 225 13.81 -0.41 14.92
N ALA A 226 13.06 -1.44 15.30
CA ALA A 226 11.69 -1.65 14.83
C ALA A 226 10.77 -0.47 15.16
N LYS A 227 10.84 0.04 16.41
CA LYS A 227 10.04 1.18 16.86
C LYS A 227 10.40 2.48 16.12
N TRP A 228 11.67 2.85 16.09
CA TRP A 228 12.10 4.09 15.45
C TRP A 228 11.98 4.03 13.93
N GLY A 229 12.18 2.86 13.32
CA GLY A 229 11.91 2.63 11.90
C GLY A 229 10.44 2.86 11.57
N ALA A 230 9.51 2.35 12.39
CA ALA A 230 8.08 2.64 12.23
C ALA A 230 7.75 4.13 12.37
N VAL A 231 8.30 4.81 13.38
CA VAL A 231 8.05 6.23 13.62
C VAL A 231 8.53 7.11 12.47
N TRP A 232 9.78 6.95 12.04
CA TRP A 232 10.34 7.73 10.93
C TRP A 232 9.71 7.37 9.58
N GLY A 233 9.37 6.09 9.38
CA GLY A 233 8.62 5.64 8.21
C GLY A 233 7.24 6.29 8.14
N ALA A 234 6.47 6.27 9.24
CA ALA A 234 5.16 6.90 9.35
C ALA A 234 5.24 8.43 9.13
N LEU A 235 6.16 9.14 9.80
CA LEU A 235 6.32 10.59 9.64
C LEU A 235 6.60 10.98 8.18
N THR A 236 7.56 10.29 7.56
CA THR A 236 7.95 10.57 6.17
C THR A 236 6.82 10.24 5.20
N MET A 237 6.11 9.13 5.43
CA MET A 237 4.97 8.73 4.62
C MET A 237 3.83 9.75 4.67
N ILE A 238 3.52 10.25 5.87
CA ILE A 238 2.44 11.22 6.05
C ILE A 238 2.83 12.58 5.48
N LEU A 239 4.11 12.96 5.57
CA LEU A 239 4.61 14.13 4.87
C LEU A 239 4.47 13.99 3.35
N ALA A 240 4.76 12.81 2.79
CA ALA A 240 4.55 12.51 1.37
C ALA A 240 3.07 12.65 0.97
N ILE A 241 2.16 12.09 1.78
CA ILE A 241 0.70 12.24 1.60
C ILE A 241 0.32 13.71 1.61
N ALA A 242 0.81 14.49 2.59
CA ALA A 242 0.47 15.90 2.74
C ALA A 242 0.94 16.71 1.52
N ILE A 243 2.17 16.51 1.07
CA ILE A 243 2.72 17.18 -0.13
C ILE A 243 1.86 16.85 -1.35
N MET A 244 1.55 15.57 -1.56
CA MET A 244 0.78 15.15 -2.73
C MET A 244 -0.66 15.65 -2.68
N ASN A 245 -1.29 15.60 -1.50
CA ASN A 245 -2.63 16.14 -1.30
C ASN A 245 -2.68 17.63 -1.64
N THR A 246 -1.71 18.42 -1.17
CA THR A 246 -1.62 19.85 -1.50
C THR A 246 -1.38 20.06 -3.00
N ALA A 247 -0.52 19.26 -3.63
CA ALA A 247 -0.23 19.36 -5.06
C ALA A 247 -1.49 19.14 -5.93
N ILE A 248 -2.29 18.12 -5.59
CA ILE A 248 -3.55 17.82 -6.27
C ILE A 248 -4.61 18.89 -5.96
N LEU A 249 -4.70 19.37 -4.72
CA LEU A 249 -5.63 20.47 -4.36
C LEU A 249 -5.38 21.74 -5.16
N LEU A 250 -4.11 22.10 -5.41
CA LEU A 250 -3.73 23.27 -6.19
C LEU A 250 -4.15 23.18 -7.67
N HIS A 251 -4.34 21.97 -8.19
CA HIS A 251 -4.75 21.72 -9.58
C HIS A 251 -6.10 21.01 -9.65
N SER A 252 -6.95 21.17 -8.62
CA SER A 252 -8.18 20.40 -8.46
C SER A 252 -9.20 20.57 -9.59
N LYS A 253 -9.16 21.68 -10.33
CA LYS A 253 -9.96 21.88 -11.55
C LYS A 253 -9.72 20.79 -12.60
N ASP A 254 -8.46 20.46 -12.85
CA ASP A 254 -8.06 19.60 -13.96
C ASP A 254 -7.64 18.20 -13.48
N ALA A 255 -7.04 18.10 -12.29
CA ALA A 255 -6.54 16.85 -11.75
C ALA A 255 -7.63 15.95 -11.16
N ALA A 256 -8.77 16.49 -10.72
CA ALA A 256 -9.81 15.72 -10.02
C ALA A 256 -10.61 14.76 -10.91
N SER A 257 -10.62 15.00 -12.23
CA SER A 257 -11.32 14.15 -13.22
C SER A 257 -10.41 13.09 -13.85
N LEU A 258 -9.10 13.17 -13.60
CA LEU A 258 -8.12 12.25 -14.17
C LEU A 258 -8.02 10.95 -13.38
N ALA A 259 -7.66 9.88 -14.06
CA ALA A 259 -7.33 8.61 -13.45
C ALA A 259 -5.91 8.63 -12.86
N ILE A 260 -4.96 9.38 -13.46
CA ILE A 260 -3.58 9.49 -13.00
C ILE A 260 -3.19 10.97 -12.70
N PRO A 261 -3.74 11.59 -11.64
CA PRO A 261 -3.45 12.98 -11.28
C PRO A 261 -1.97 13.36 -11.24
N THR A 262 -1.10 12.50 -10.72
CA THR A 262 0.34 12.80 -10.61
C THR A 262 1.03 12.88 -11.96
N LEU A 263 0.53 12.15 -12.96
CA LEU A 263 1.06 12.19 -14.32
C LEU A 263 0.74 13.52 -15.00
N TYR A 264 -0.45 14.05 -14.76
CA TYR A 264 -0.81 15.40 -15.15
C TYR A 264 0.13 16.44 -14.53
N LEU A 265 0.37 16.36 -13.22
CA LEU A 265 1.30 17.25 -12.53
C LEU A 265 2.73 17.15 -13.11
N ALA A 266 3.21 15.93 -13.37
CA ALA A 266 4.52 15.71 -13.97
C ALA A 266 4.62 16.35 -15.37
N ARG A 267 3.59 16.19 -16.21
CA ARG A 267 3.53 16.78 -17.55
C ARG A 267 3.45 18.31 -17.50
N HIS A 268 2.73 18.86 -16.54
CA HIS A 268 2.62 20.30 -16.32
C HIS A 268 3.97 20.92 -15.89
N ILE A 269 4.87 20.13 -15.27
CA ILE A 269 6.25 20.57 -15.00
C ILE A 269 7.10 20.53 -16.27
N SER A 270 7.06 19.41 -17.02
CA SER A 270 7.73 19.24 -18.32
C SER A 270 7.19 18.00 -19.04
N ASN A 271 7.03 18.08 -20.37
CA ASN A 271 6.60 16.93 -21.18
C ASN A 271 7.55 15.73 -21.06
N VAL A 272 8.87 15.96 -21.00
CA VAL A 272 9.89 14.91 -20.83
C VAL A 272 9.73 14.23 -19.48
N LEU A 273 9.46 15.00 -18.42
CA LEU A 273 9.23 14.48 -17.08
C LEU A 273 7.98 13.58 -17.05
N GLY A 274 6.89 14.03 -17.69
CA GLY A 274 5.70 13.21 -17.88
C GLY A 274 5.97 11.90 -18.62
N ALA A 275 6.79 11.92 -19.68
CA ALA A 275 7.15 10.73 -20.46
C ALA A 275 7.85 9.69 -19.59
N VAL A 276 8.94 10.11 -18.94
CA VAL A 276 9.73 9.26 -18.05
C VAL A 276 8.87 8.72 -16.91
N PHE A 277 8.02 9.56 -16.33
CA PHE A 277 7.14 9.14 -15.24
C PHE A 277 6.12 8.10 -15.66
N SER A 278 5.51 8.24 -16.84
CA SER A 278 4.55 7.26 -17.36
C SER A 278 5.18 5.87 -17.48
N VAL A 279 6.41 5.79 -17.99
CA VAL A 279 7.16 4.53 -18.13
C VAL A 279 7.47 3.95 -16.75
N VAL A 280 7.96 4.79 -15.83
CA VAL A 280 8.29 4.38 -14.46
C VAL A 280 7.05 3.87 -13.70
N LEU A 281 5.89 4.52 -13.87
CA LEU A 281 4.61 4.07 -13.28
C LEU A 281 4.19 2.71 -13.84
N VAL A 282 4.19 2.53 -15.16
CA VAL A 282 3.82 1.26 -15.81
C VAL A 282 4.76 0.14 -15.35
N LEU A 283 6.07 0.37 -15.34
CA LEU A 283 7.03 -0.63 -14.86
C LEU A 283 6.85 -0.95 -13.37
N GLY A 284 6.50 0.04 -12.54
CA GLY A 284 6.13 -0.16 -11.14
C GLY A 284 4.91 -1.05 -10.96
N MET A 285 3.83 -0.75 -11.69
CA MET A 285 2.61 -1.56 -11.69
C MET A 285 2.88 -2.99 -12.16
N PHE A 286 3.69 -3.16 -13.21
CA PHE A 286 4.13 -4.46 -13.69
C PHE A 286 4.88 -5.25 -12.60
N SER A 287 5.81 -4.60 -11.89
CA SER A 287 6.57 -5.18 -10.76
C SER A 287 5.66 -5.75 -9.68
N SER A 288 4.76 -4.91 -9.19
CA SER A 288 3.87 -5.23 -8.09
C SER A 288 2.86 -6.30 -8.51
N CYS A 289 2.28 -6.16 -9.70
CA CYS A 289 1.32 -7.13 -10.24
C CYS A 289 1.97 -8.51 -10.44
N SER A 290 3.20 -8.56 -10.96
CA SER A 290 3.96 -9.80 -11.10
C SER A 290 4.24 -10.46 -9.75
N THR A 291 4.60 -9.67 -8.73
CA THR A 291 4.86 -10.18 -7.37
C THR A 291 3.61 -10.76 -6.72
N MET A 292 2.46 -10.09 -6.91
CA MET A 292 1.17 -10.57 -6.43
C MET A 292 0.72 -11.83 -7.17
N MET A 293 0.92 -11.89 -8.49
CA MET A 293 0.64 -13.06 -9.32
C MET A 293 1.34 -14.31 -8.75
N TRP A 294 2.62 -14.19 -8.43
CA TRP A 294 3.37 -15.30 -7.84
C TRP A 294 2.89 -15.66 -6.44
N THR A 295 2.56 -14.65 -5.62
CA THR A 295 2.02 -14.87 -4.26
C THR A 295 0.68 -15.60 -4.29
N VAL A 296 -0.19 -15.28 -5.25
CA VAL A 296 -1.48 -15.96 -5.42
C VAL A 296 -1.28 -17.38 -5.96
N CYS A 297 -0.49 -17.54 -7.03
CA CYS A 297 -0.30 -18.85 -7.65
C CYS A 297 0.46 -19.84 -6.76
N SER A 298 1.42 -19.38 -5.95
CA SER A 298 2.17 -20.23 -5.01
C SER A 298 1.28 -20.85 -3.93
N ARG A 299 0.14 -20.23 -3.58
CA ARG A 299 -0.85 -20.81 -2.65
C ARG A 299 -1.61 -21.99 -3.24
N PHE A 300 -1.77 -22.02 -4.56
CA PHE A 300 -2.45 -23.07 -5.30
C PHE A 300 -1.46 -23.98 -6.02
N SER A 301 -0.17 -23.96 -5.64
CA SER A 301 0.87 -24.70 -6.34
C SER A 301 0.51 -26.19 -6.44
N PHE A 302 0.34 -26.66 -7.68
CA PHE A 302 -0.04 -28.03 -7.98
C PHE A 302 1.20 -28.83 -8.39
N SER A 303 1.26 -30.10 -8.01
CA SER A 303 2.38 -31.00 -8.32
C SER A 303 2.65 -31.16 -9.83
N ALA A 304 1.65 -30.87 -10.68
CA ALA A 304 1.78 -30.92 -12.13
C ALA A 304 2.07 -29.52 -12.72
N PRO A 305 3.21 -29.31 -13.43
CA PRO A 305 3.56 -28.02 -14.01
C PRO A 305 2.50 -27.42 -14.96
N GLY A 306 1.81 -28.25 -15.75
CA GLY A 306 0.76 -27.79 -16.67
C GLY A 306 -0.46 -27.19 -15.95
N ARG A 307 -0.86 -27.75 -14.82
CA ARG A 307 -1.98 -27.27 -14.01
C ARG A 307 -1.68 -25.94 -13.34
N ASN A 308 -0.42 -25.71 -12.97
CA ASN A 308 0.03 -24.40 -12.45
C ASN A 308 -0.04 -23.31 -13.55
N ARG A 309 0.37 -23.62 -14.78
CA ARG A 309 0.26 -22.68 -15.93
C ARG A 309 -1.20 -22.31 -16.23
N MET A 310 -2.12 -23.28 -16.19
CA MET A 310 -3.54 -23.03 -16.38
C MET A 310 -4.14 -22.16 -15.27
N ALA A 311 -3.78 -22.43 -14.01
CA ALA A 311 -4.22 -21.61 -12.88
C ALA A 311 -3.72 -20.17 -12.99
N ALA A 312 -2.45 -19.99 -13.38
CA ALA A 312 -1.90 -18.68 -13.65
C ALA A 312 -2.64 -17.96 -14.78
N ALA A 313 -2.90 -18.62 -15.91
CA ALA A 313 -3.69 -18.04 -16.98
C ALA A 313 -5.10 -17.62 -16.51
N ALA A 314 -5.78 -18.45 -15.72
CA ALA A 314 -7.09 -18.12 -15.16
C ALA A 314 -7.04 -16.89 -14.24
N VAL A 315 -6.02 -16.79 -13.38
CA VAL A 315 -5.79 -15.63 -12.51
C VAL A 315 -5.56 -14.36 -13.34
N ALA A 316 -4.72 -14.43 -14.38
CA ALA A 316 -4.44 -13.29 -15.26
C ALA A 316 -5.69 -12.84 -16.03
N VAL A 317 -6.47 -13.78 -16.57
CA VAL A 317 -7.73 -13.48 -17.27
C VAL A 317 -8.74 -12.85 -16.31
N PHE A 318 -8.91 -13.40 -15.11
CA PHE A 318 -9.81 -12.84 -14.12
C PHE A 318 -9.41 -11.41 -13.71
N ALA A 319 -8.12 -11.19 -13.41
CA ALA A 319 -7.59 -9.88 -13.07
C ALA A 319 -7.73 -8.88 -14.23
N PHE A 320 -7.54 -9.32 -15.48
CA PHE A 320 -7.77 -8.51 -16.66
C PHE A 320 -9.24 -8.12 -16.83
N LEU A 321 -10.17 -9.07 -16.72
CA LEU A 321 -11.62 -8.82 -16.86
C LEU A 321 -12.09 -7.80 -15.81
N LEU A 322 -11.68 -7.95 -14.56
CA LEU A 322 -11.95 -6.94 -13.54
C LEU A 322 -11.24 -5.62 -13.82
N GLY A 323 -10.00 -5.67 -14.33
CA GLY A 323 -9.20 -4.51 -14.72
C GLY A 323 -9.74 -3.72 -15.91
N MET A 324 -10.79 -4.21 -16.60
CA MET A 324 -11.51 -3.44 -17.62
C MET A 324 -12.33 -2.30 -16.99
N LEU A 325 -12.78 -2.46 -15.73
CA LEU A 325 -13.51 -1.42 -15.00
C LEU A 325 -12.63 -0.18 -14.75
N PRO A 326 -13.13 1.06 -14.86
CA PRO A 326 -12.34 2.28 -14.71
C PRO A 326 -11.44 2.29 -13.46
N PHE A 327 -10.17 2.68 -13.62
CA PHE A 327 -9.19 2.70 -12.53
C PHE A 327 -9.69 3.48 -11.31
N SER A 328 -10.23 4.68 -11.55
CA SER A 328 -10.85 5.51 -10.51
C SER A 328 -11.98 4.79 -9.78
N ARG A 329 -12.84 4.05 -10.49
CA ARG A 329 -13.95 3.27 -9.90
C ARG A 329 -13.44 2.08 -9.09
N LEU A 330 -12.43 1.38 -9.59
CA LEU A 330 -11.80 0.27 -8.87
C LEU A 330 -11.25 0.71 -7.52
N ILE A 331 -10.54 1.83 -7.46
CA ILE A 331 -10.08 2.41 -6.19
C ILE A 331 -11.29 2.82 -5.35
N ASN A 332 -12.26 3.55 -5.93
CA ASN A 332 -13.39 4.10 -5.18
C ASN A 332 -14.30 3.05 -4.55
N VAL A 333 -14.37 1.85 -5.12
CA VAL A 333 -15.21 0.75 -4.60
C VAL A 333 -14.37 -0.23 -3.79
N PHE A 334 -13.29 -0.77 -4.37
CA PHE A 334 -12.57 -1.87 -3.75
C PHE A 334 -11.73 -1.42 -2.55
N TYR A 335 -11.13 -0.24 -2.58
CA TYR A 335 -10.27 0.18 -1.48
C TYR A 335 -11.10 0.51 -0.22
N PRO A 336 -12.22 1.25 -0.31
CA PRO A 336 -13.14 1.39 0.82
C PRO A 336 -13.68 0.06 1.30
N PHE A 337 -14.06 -0.86 0.41
CA PHE A 337 -14.53 -2.19 0.79
C PHE A 337 -13.49 -2.95 1.63
N VAL A 338 -12.23 -2.99 1.19
CA VAL A 338 -11.13 -3.60 1.96
C VAL A 338 -10.90 -2.83 3.27
N GLY A 339 -11.01 -1.51 3.25
CA GLY A 339 -10.98 -0.67 4.44
C GLY A 339 -12.07 -1.06 5.46
N TYR A 340 -13.30 -1.28 5.02
CA TYR A 340 -14.40 -1.71 5.89
C TYR A 340 -14.15 -3.11 6.46
N MET A 341 -13.71 -4.05 5.64
CA MET A 341 -13.34 -5.39 6.11
C MET A 341 -12.22 -5.35 7.15
N GLY A 342 -11.25 -4.44 6.99
CA GLY A 342 -10.13 -4.31 7.92
C GLY A 342 -10.44 -3.62 9.24
N LEU A 343 -11.63 -3.02 9.42
CA LEU A 343 -11.95 -2.27 10.65
C LEU A 343 -11.86 -3.14 11.90
N ILE A 344 -12.37 -4.37 11.82
CA ILE A 344 -12.29 -5.33 12.92
C ILE A 344 -10.82 -5.68 13.19
N TYR A 345 -10.02 -5.89 12.14
CA TYR A 345 -8.60 -6.20 12.26
C TYR A 345 -7.83 -5.07 12.98
N ILE A 346 -7.94 -3.83 12.50
CA ILE A 346 -7.24 -2.71 13.13
C ILE A 346 -7.74 -2.42 14.54
N GLY A 347 -9.03 -2.66 14.82
CA GLY A 347 -9.58 -2.60 16.17
C GLY A 347 -8.92 -3.62 17.09
N CYS A 348 -8.80 -4.88 16.66
CA CYS A 348 -8.08 -5.92 17.41
C CYS A 348 -6.60 -5.56 17.63
N VAL A 349 -5.90 -5.08 16.60
CA VAL A 349 -4.50 -4.63 16.70
C VAL A 349 -4.37 -3.50 17.70
N ALA A 350 -5.28 -2.52 17.66
CA ALA A 350 -5.27 -1.39 18.56
C ALA A 350 -5.52 -1.79 20.02
N CYS A 351 -6.57 -2.58 20.28
CA CYS A 351 -6.87 -3.09 21.61
C CYS A 351 -5.71 -3.90 22.20
N LYS A 352 -5.05 -4.72 21.38
CA LYS A 352 -3.90 -5.52 21.82
C LYS A 352 -2.62 -4.69 21.99
N GLY A 353 -2.42 -3.68 21.14
CA GLY A 353 -1.30 -2.76 21.19
C GLY A 353 -1.30 -1.82 22.40
N LEU A 354 -2.49 -1.49 22.93
CA LEU A 354 -2.65 -0.72 24.17
C LEU A 354 -2.30 -1.54 25.43
N ARG A 355 -2.29 -2.87 25.35
CA ARG A 355 -1.90 -3.72 26.49
C ARG A 355 -0.36 -3.75 26.60
N PRO A 356 0.22 -3.56 27.80
CA PRO A 356 1.66 -3.53 27.97
C PRO A 356 2.29 -4.87 27.55
N LEU A 357 3.21 -4.82 26.57
CA LEU A 357 3.93 -5.97 26.01
C LEU A 357 4.72 -6.82 27.04
N LYS A 358 4.85 -6.37 28.31
CA LYS A 358 5.45 -7.16 29.40
C LYS A 358 4.60 -8.39 29.79
N THR A 359 3.29 -8.38 29.56
CA THR A 359 2.41 -9.50 29.93
C THR A 359 2.53 -10.70 28.98
N TYR A 360 3.10 -10.51 27.78
CA TYR A 360 3.25 -11.58 26.79
C TYR A 360 4.23 -12.69 27.18
N LYS A 361 5.22 -12.38 28.02
CA LYS A 361 6.17 -13.39 28.51
C LYS A 361 5.65 -14.21 29.68
N LYS A 362 4.56 -13.78 30.34
CA LYS A 362 4.08 -14.42 31.57
C LYS A 362 3.05 -15.52 31.29
N GLY A 363 2.20 -15.37 30.27
CA GLY A 363 1.17 -16.36 29.94
C GLY A 363 1.63 -17.67 29.29
N ASN A 364 2.94 -17.89 29.10
CA ASN A 364 3.50 -19.13 28.54
C ASN A 364 4.40 -19.87 29.54
N ARG A 365 4.42 -19.46 30.81
CA ARG A 365 5.10 -20.16 31.92
C ARG A 365 4.16 -20.81 32.92
N ASP A 366 2.88 -20.47 32.92
CA ASP A 366 1.91 -20.99 33.89
C ASP A 366 1.26 -22.31 33.40
N GLY A 367 1.98 -23.09 32.60
CA GLY A 367 1.58 -24.39 32.06
C GLY A 367 2.39 -25.58 32.61
N GLU A 368 3.09 -25.40 33.73
CA GLU A 368 3.65 -26.53 34.49
C GLU A 368 2.54 -27.20 35.31
N ILE A 369 1.97 -28.24 34.70
CA ILE A 369 1.57 -29.52 35.28
C ILE A 369 1.30 -29.46 36.80
N SER A 370 0.03 -29.27 37.15
CA SER A 370 -0.56 -29.85 38.34
C SER A 370 -1.01 -31.26 37.95
N GLU A 371 -0.29 -32.29 38.40
CA GLU A 371 -0.88 -33.60 38.67
C GLU A 371 0.03 -34.35 39.65
N THR A 372 -0.57 -34.62 40.82
CA THR A 372 -0.18 -35.59 41.85
C THR A 372 0.02 -36.99 41.31
#